data_AF-A0A183J5Y8-F1
#
_entry.id   AF-A0A183J5Y8-F1
#
_cell.length_a   1.000
_cell.length_b   1.000
_cell.length_c   1.000
_cell.angle_alpha   90.00
_cell.angle_beta   90.00
_cell.angle_gamma   90.00
#
_symmetry.space_group_name_H-M   'P 1'
#
loop_
_entity.id
_entity.type
_entity.pdbx_description
1 polymer ?
#
loop_
_entity_poly.entity_id
_entity_poly.type
_entity_poly.pdbx_seq_one_letter_code
_entity_poly.pdbx_strand_id
1 'polypeptide(L)'
;MKFSALCLDDILEDSPQTRFMVKMFEDDAEKVHTFAASMQSSLERLVSAQSESVLSLQQLSSLFQNYQQLNFQLERQENDYAVAMDKFGATVSEVLFKITALKWKLCNVFCFKLASWLELMLQQLQNCVLHPVRKLVNEFSLIEQQKSLYHELANDMDGLQIRLSRVNRKDSPKKIEDLSTEYGLTKKRFHKLVPVSIENRFIAVVKIMTILQYMSNKIRMISVTVSDCSSVLS
;
A
#
# COMPACT_ATOMS: atom_id res chain seq x y z
N MET A 1 23.86 3.36 -11.04
CA MET A 1 24.23 4.66 -10.48
C MET A 1 24.50 4.45 -8.99
N LYS A 2 25.77 4.44 -8.55
CA LYS A 2 26.08 4.41 -7.12
C LYS A 2 25.88 5.83 -6.62
N PHE A 3 24.76 6.13 -5.96
CA PHE A 3 24.72 7.33 -5.12
C PHE A 3 25.79 7.11 -4.06
N SER A 4 26.88 7.88 -4.14
CA SER A 4 27.82 8.02 -3.04
C SER A 4 26.99 8.38 -1.82
N ALA A 5 26.88 7.43 -0.90
CA ALA A 5 26.24 7.65 0.39
C ALA A 5 26.76 8.99 0.92
N LEU A 6 25.85 9.88 1.30
CA LEU A 6 26.20 11.18 1.84
C LEU A 6 27.18 10.92 2.98
N CYS A 7 28.42 11.39 2.84
CA CYS A 7 29.48 11.08 3.80
C CYS A 7 29.08 11.74 5.11
N LEU A 8 28.67 10.93 6.10
CA LEU A 8 28.19 11.44 7.37
C LEU A 8 29.29 12.23 8.11
N ASP A 9 30.55 11.99 7.76
CA ASP A 9 31.72 12.70 8.28
C ASP A 9 31.79 14.16 7.78
N ASP A 10 31.31 14.44 6.56
CA ASP A 10 31.29 15.79 5.94
C ASP A 10 30.11 16.64 6.42
N ILE A 11 29.18 16.05 7.19
CA ILE A 11 28.03 16.76 7.78
C ILE A 11 28.48 17.74 8.86
N LEU A 12 29.63 17.49 9.50
CA LEU A 12 30.14 18.36 10.55
C LEU A 12 30.60 19.72 10.01
N GLU A 13 31.03 19.76 8.75
CA GLU A 13 31.52 20.96 8.08
C GLU A 13 30.38 21.86 7.57
N ASP A 14 29.17 21.32 7.44
CA ASP A 14 27.98 22.02 6.91
C ASP A 14 28.29 22.82 5.63
N SER A 15 29.08 22.21 4.74
CA SER A 15 29.53 22.84 3.51
C SER A 15 28.35 23.19 2.58
N PRO A 16 28.48 24.20 1.70
CA PRO A 16 27.48 24.48 0.68
C PRO A 16 27.12 23.25 -0.18
N GLN A 17 28.09 22.39 -0.43
CA GLN A 17 27.92 21.12 -1.14
C GLN A 17 27.03 20.15 -0.35
N THR A 18 27.27 20.01 0.95
CA THR A 18 26.43 19.19 1.86
C THR A 18 25.01 19.72 1.91
N ARG A 19 24.81 21.04 2.09
CA ARG A 19 23.48 21.67 2.07
C ARG A 19 22.75 21.45 0.73
N PHE A 20 23.47 21.54 -0.39
CA PHE A 20 22.90 21.26 -1.71
C PHE A 20 22.45 19.79 -1.84
N MET A 21 23.27 18.84 -1.39
CA MET A 21 22.89 17.42 -1.40
C MET A 21 21.68 17.15 -0.51
N VAL A 22 21.62 17.72 0.69
CA VAL A 22 20.46 17.61 1.59
C VAL A 22 19.19 18.10 0.89
N LYS A 23 19.25 19.25 0.22
CA LYS A 23 18.13 19.79 -0.54
C LYS A 23 17.69 18.87 -1.68
N MET A 24 18.64 18.30 -2.43
CA MET A 24 18.30 17.30 -3.45
C MET A 24 17.55 16.10 -2.88
N PHE A 25 17.97 15.60 -1.71
CA PHE A 25 17.25 14.52 -1.03
C PHE A 25 15.87 14.95 -0.52
N GLU A 26 15.67 16.22 -0.15
CA GLU A 26 14.35 16.77 0.20
C GLU A 26 13.41 16.77 -0.99
N ASP A 27 13.88 17.32 -2.11
CA ASP A 27 13.09 17.42 -3.34
C ASP A 27 12.68 16.03 -3.85
N ASP A 28 13.57 15.04 -3.76
CA ASP A 28 13.28 13.67 -4.16
C ASP A 28 12.37 12.95 -3.15
N ALA A 29 12.55 13.17 -1.84
CA ALA A 29 11.65 12.64 -0.82
C ALA A 29 10.22 13.17 -1.00
N GLU A 30 10.06 14.45 -1.34
CA GLU A 30 8.75 15.07 -1.60
C GLU A 30 8.06 14.47 -2.84
N LYS A 31 8.80 14.26 -3.93
CA LYS A 31 8.27 13.56 -5.12
C LYS A 31 7.84 12.14 -4.78
N VAL A 32 8.67 11.41 -4.02
CA VAL A 32 8.37 10.05 -3.59
C VAL A 32 7.13 10.01 -2.70
N HIS A 33 7.00 10.95 -1.76
CA HIS A 33 5.82 11.06 -0.90
C HIS A 33 4.55 11.32 -1.72
N THR A 34 4.59 12.29 -2.64
CA THR A 34 3.47 12.63 -3.52
C THR A 34 3.04 11.44 -4.37
N PHE A 35 4.02 10.73 -4.94
CA PHE A 35 3.77 9.52 -5.70
C PHE A 35 3.16 8.41 -4.83
N ALA A 36 3.71 8.15 -3.65
CA ALA A 36 3.22 7.13 -2.71
C ALA A 36 1.79 7.42 -2.24
N ALA A 37 1.46 8.68 -1.96
CA ALA A 37 0.11 9.11 -1.58
C ALA A 37 -0.90 8.90 -2.72
N SER A 38 -0.53 9.29 -3.94
CA SER A 38 -1.36 9.04 -5.14
C SER A 38 -1.57 7.56 -5.41
N MET A 39 -0.51 6.75 -5.21
CA MET A 39 -0.57 5.30 -5.30
C MET A 39 -1.48 4.71 -4.23
N GLN A 40 -1.37 5.14 -2.96
CA GLN A 40 -2.25 4.70 -1.87
C GLN A 40 -3.71 4.95 -2.23
N SER A 41 -4.07 6.16 -2.64
CA SER A 41 -5.45 6.51 -3.01
C SER A 41 -5.99 5.61 -4.14
N SER A 42 -5.14 5.31 -5.13
CA SER A 42 -5.52 4.44 -6.24
C SER A 42 -5.68 2.97 -5.81
N LEU A 43 -4.81 2.48 -4.92
CA LEU A 43 -4.91 1.13 -4.35
C LEU A 43 -6.13 0.98 -3.43
N GLU A 44 -6.48 2.01 -2.66
CA GLU A 44 -7.69 2.02 -1.82
C GLU A 44 -8.94 1.89 -2.69
N ARG A 45 -9.02 2.64 -3.80
CA ARG A 45 -10.11 2.50 -4.78
C ARG A 45 -10.18 1.10 -5.38
N LEU A 46 -9.03 0.51 -5.74
CA LEU A 46 -8.97 -0.86 -6.25
C LEU A 46 -9.48 -1.88 -5.23
N VAL A 47 -9.03 -1.77 -3.98
CA VAL A 47 -9.46 -2.63 -2.88
C VAL A 47 -10.97 -2.50 -2.63
N SER A 48 -11.52 -1.28 -2.66
CA SER A 48 -12.95 -1.05 -2.52
C SER A 48 -13.74 -1.71 -3.67
N ALA A 49 -13.33 -1.52 -4.92
CA ALA A 49 -13.98 -2.16 -6.07
C ALA A 49 -13.92 -3.70 -6.01
N GLN A 50 -12.78 -4.26 -5.56
CA GLN A 50 -12.64 -5.71 -5.35
C GLN A 50 -13.58 -6.20 -4.23
N SER A 51 -13.71 -5.43 -3.14
CA SER A 51 -14.64 -5.74 -2.05
C SER A 51 -16.09 -5.75 -2.53
N GLU A 52 -16.49 -4.77 -3.34
CA GLU A 52 -17.83 -4.73 -3.95
C GLU A 52 -18.08 -5.92 -4.88
N SER A 53 -17.06 -6.37 -5.61
CA SER A 53 -17.13 -7.55 -6.48
C SER A 53 -17.35 -8.83 -5.68
N VAL A 54 -16.67 -9.00 -4.54
CA VAL A 54 -16.87 -10.12 -3.60
C VAL A 54 -18.31 -10.12 -3.08
N LEU A 55 -18.80 -8.96 -2.60
CA LEU A 55 -20.16 -8.82 -2.07
C LEU A 55 -21.23 -9.13 -3.13
N SER A 56 -21.07 -8.59 -4.33
CA SER A 56 -22.00 -8.84 -5.45
C SER A 56 -22.07 -10.32 -5.80
N LEU A 57 -20.93 -11.01 -5.77
CA LEU A 57 -20.88 -12.44 -6.04
C LEU A 57 -21.46 -13.29 -4.91
N GLN A 58 -21.27 -12.89 -3.65
CA GLN A 58 -21.94 -13.52 -2.50
C GLN A 58 -23.47 -13.39 -2.60
N GLN A 59 -23.97 -12.22 -3.01
CA GLN A 59 -25.41 -12.02 -3.28
C GLN A 59 -25.90 -12.86 -4.45
N LEU A 60 -25.13 -12.95 -5.53
CA LEU A 60 -25.47 -13.81 -6.67
C LEU A 60 -25.50 -15.29 -6.26
N SER A 61 -24.55 -15.72 -5.43
CA SER A 61 -24.50 -17.07 -4.86
C SER A 61 -25.75 -17.40 -4.04
N SER A 62 -26.22 -16.46 -3.20
CA SER A 62 -27.44 -16.67 -2.42
C SER A 62 -28.69 -16.75 -3.29
N LEU A 63 -28.77 -15.95 -4.37
CA LEU A 63 -29.85 -16.06 -5.35
C LEU A 63 -29.89 -17.43 -6.03
N PHE A 64 -28.72 -17.99 -6.38
CA PHE A 64 -28.68 -19.33 -6.97
C PHE A 64 -29.01 -20.43 -5.96
N GLN A 65 -28.62 -20.29 -4.69
CA GLN A 65 -29.06 -21.20 -3.63
C GLN A 65 -30.58 -21.15 -3.45
N ASN A 66 -31.18 -19.96 -3.47
CA ASN A 66 -32.63 -19.80 -3.42
C ASN A 66 -33.30 -20.46 -4.64
N TYR A 67 -32.74 -20.28 -5.83
CA TYR A 67 -33.21 -20.94 -7.05
C TYR A 67 -33.15 -22.47 -6.95
N GLN A 68 -32.09 -23.02 -6.33
CA GLN A 68 -31.97 -24.47 -6.10
C GLN A 68 -33.09 -25.00 -5.19
N GLN A 69 -33.58 -24.19 -4.25
CA GLN A 69 -34.67 -24.56 -3.33
C GLN A 69 -36.08 -24.41 -3.95
N LEU A 70 -36.19 -23.78 -5.13
CA LEU A 70 -37.47 -23.68 -5.82
C LEU A 70 -37.86 -25.05 -6.39
N ASN A 71 -38.93 -25.62 -5.84
CA ASN A 71 -39.58 -26.82 -6.36
C ASN A 71 -40.54 -26.42 -7.48
N PHE A 72 -40.20 -26.74 -8.72
CA PHE A 72 -41.06 -26.41 -9.85
C PHE A 72 -42.23 -27.39 -9.95
N GLN A 73 -43.42 -26.92 -10.33
CA GLN A 73 -44.61 -27.78 -10.44
C GLN A 73 -44.42 -28.92 -11.46
N LEU A 74 -43.58 -28.71 -12.48
CA LEU A 74 -43.18 -29.73 -13.45
C LEU A 74 -42.31 -30.85 -12.85
N GLU A 75 -41.54 -30.57 -11.78
CA GLU A 75 -40.82 -31.60 -11.01
C GLU A 75 -41.79 -32.42 -10.12
N ARG A 76 -42.97 -31.89 -9.80
CA ARG A 76 -43.96 -32.51 -8.91
C ARG A 76 -44.89 -33.51 -9.59
N GLN A 77 -45.02 -33.45 -10.91
CA GLN A 77 -45.96 -34.27 -11.68
C GLN A 77 -45.47 -35.70 -12.00
N GLU A 78 -44.32 -36.11 -11.46
CA GLU A 78 -43.77 -37.45 -11.67
C GLU A 78 -44.72 -38.58 -11.20
N ASN A 79 -45.57 -38.31 -10.21
CA ASN A 79 -46.47 -39.33 -9.64
C ASN A 79 -47.77 -39.59 -10.43
N ASP A 80 -48.22 -38.66 -11.28
CA ASP A 80 -49.50 -38.80 -12.00
C ASP A 80 -49.35 -39.25 -13.47
N TYR A 81 -48.14 -39.13 -14.06
CA TYR A 81 -47.90 -39.46 -15.48
C TYR A 81 -47.04 -40.70 -15.72
N ALA A 82 -46.56 -41.36 -14.65
CA ALA A 82 -45.72 -42.56 -14.72
C ALA A 82 -46.37 -43.74 -15.47
N VAL A 83 -47.68 -43.70 -15.73
CA VAL A 83 -48.41 -44.75 -16.45
C VAL A 83 -48.62 -44.42 -17.94
N ALA A 84 -48.40 -43.17 -18.40
CA ALA A 84 -48.89 -42.76 -19.71
C ALA A 84 -47.87 -42.86 -20.87
N MET A 85 -46.55 -42.73 -20.69
CA MET A 85 -45.60 -42.75 -21.81
C MET A 85 -44.17 -43.17 -21.39
N ASP A 86 -43.83 -44.44 -21.57
CA ASP A 86 -42.54 -45.06 -21.19
C ASP A 86 -41.31 -44.38 -21.86
N LYS A 87 -41.45 -43.90 -23.11
CA LYS A 87 -40.38 -43.14 -23.82
C LYS A 87 -40.31 -41.66 -23.44
N PHE A 88 -41.45 -41.05 -23.11
CA PHE A 88 -41.49 -39.64 -22.71
C PHE A 88 -40.98 -39.46 -21.28
N GLY A 89 -41.29 -40.41 -20.38
CA GLY A 89 -40.75 -40.46 -19.02
C GLY A 89 -39.22 -40.53 -19.00
N ALA A 90 -38.60 -41.39 -19.82
CA ALA A 90 -37.14 -41.47 -19.92
C ALA A 90 -36.49 -40.15 -20.37
N THR A 91 -37.13 -39.44 -21.31
CA THR A 91 -36.63 -38.16 -21.84
C THR A 91 -36.79 -37.04 -20.78
N VAL A 92 -37.91 -37.03 -20.05
CA VAL A 92 -38.16 -36.09 -18.95
C VAL A 92 -37.18 -36.31 -17.80
N SER A 93 -36.91 -37.56 -17.39
CA SER A 93 -35.91 -37.87 -16.37
C SER A 93 -34.49 -37.44 -16.79
N GLU A 94 -34.11 -37.63 -18.06
CA GLU A 94 -32.80 -37.17 -18.55
C GLU A 94 -32.68 -35.63 -18.51
N VAL A 95 -33.73 -34.91 -18.88
CA VAL A 95 -33.79 -33.44 -18.79
C VAL A 95 -33.71 -32.97 -17.34
N LEU A 96 -34.45 -33.60 -16.42
CA LEU A 96 -34.41 -33.27 -14.99
C LEU A 96 -33.01 -33.51 -14.39
N PHE A 97 -32.37 -34.63 -14.76
CA PHE A 97 -31.00 -34.95 -14.35
C PHE A 97 -30.02 -33.87 -14.84
N LYS A 98 -30.13 -33.45 -16.11
CA LYS A 98 -29.30 -32.36 -16.66
C LYS A 98 -29.56 -31.03 -15.95
N ILE A 99 -30.82 -30.68 -15.64
CA ILE A 99 -31.16 -29.46 -14.90
C ILE A 99 -30.55 -29.48 -13.49
N THR A 100 -30.63 -30.62 -12.79
CA THR A 100 -30.06 -30.79 -11.45
C THR A 100 -28.53 -30.70 -11.47
N ALA A 101 -27.88 -31.33 -12.46
CA ALA A 101 -26.45 -31.23 -12.66
C ALA A 101 -26.00 -29.80 -13.00
N LEU A 102 -26.80 -29.06 -13.78
CA LEU A 102 -26.55 -27.64 -14.10
C LEU A 102 -26.68 -26.77 -12.86
N LYS A 103 -27.76 -26.92 -12.06
CA LYS A 103 -27.94 -26.26 -10.77
C LYS A 103 -26.72 -26.48 -9.87
N TRP A 104 -26.25 -27.73 -9.76
CA TRP A 104 -25.08 -28.07 -8.95
C TRP A 104 -23.79 -27.40 -9.45
N LYS A 105 -23.52 -27.43 -10.76
CA LYS A 105 -22.32 -26.77 -11.34
C LYS A 105 -22.35 -25.26 -11.12
N LEU A 106 -23.50 -24.62 -11.29
CA LEU A 106 -23.66 -23.18 -11.12
C LEU A 106 -23.44 -22.77 -9.64
N CYS A 107 -24.08 -23.46 -8.70
CA CYS A 107 -23.94 -23.14 -7.27
C CYS A 107 -22.54 -23.47 -6.72
N ASN A 108 -22.05 -24.69 -6.94
CA ASN A 108 -20.85 -25.17 -6.24
C ASN A 108 -19.55 -24.83 -6.95
N VAL A 109 -19.50 -24.95 -8.29
CA VAL A 109 -18.25 -24.73 -9.03
C VAL A 109 -18.08 -23.26 -9.34
N PHE A 110 -19.12 -22.58 -9.82
CA PHE A 110 -19.01 -21.17 -10.19
C PHE A 110 -19.05 -20.26 -8.95
N CYS A 111 -20.12 -20.29 -8.16
CA CYS A 111 -20.29 -19.28 -7.11
C CYS A 111 -19.34 -19.46 -5.93
N PHE A 112 -19.20 -20.68 -5.41
CA PHE A 112 -18.37 -20.91 -4.21
C PHE A 112 -16.87 -20.75 -4.49
N LYS A 113 -16.37 -21.33 -5.60
CA LYS A 113 -14.94 -21.18 -5.93
C LYS A 113 -14.63 -19.74 -6.31
N LEU A 114 -15.38 -19.13 -7.24
CA LEU A 114 -15.09 -17.78 -7.70
C LEU A 114 -15.15 -16.77 -6.53
N ALA A 115 -16.11 -16.91 -5.60
CA ALA A 115 -16.18 -16.06 -4.41
C ALA A 115 -14.95 -16.22 -3.51
N SER A 116 -14.56 -17.46 -3.21
CA SER A 116 -13.35 -17.76 -2.44
C SER A 116 -12.09 -17.14 -3.08
N TRP A 117 -11.96 -17.21 -4.41
CA TRP A 117 -10.83 -16.60 -5.13
C TRP A 117 -10.82 -15.08 -5.07
N LEU A 118 -11.97 -14.43 -5.28
CA LEU A 118 -12.08 -12.98 -5.20
C LEU A 118 -11.79 -12.47 -3.78
N GLU A 119 -12.17 -13.24 -2.77
CA GLU A 119 -11.91 -12.94 -1.36
C GLU A 119 -10.42 -13.12 -1.01
N LEU A 120 -9.77 -14.18 -1.50
CA LEU A 120 -8.33 -14.34 -1.38
C LEU A 120 -7.58 -13.19 -2.07
N MET A 121 -8.02 -12.79 -3.27
CA MET A 121 -7.45 -11.65 -3.99
C MET A 121 -7.60 -10.35 -3.19
N LEU A 122 -8.78 -10.11 -2.61
CA LEU A 122 -9.02 -8.95 -1.74
C LEU A 122 -8.03 -8.91 -0.57
N GLN A 123 -7.84 -10.05 0.10
CA GLN A 123 -6.89 -10.16 1.20
C GLN A 123 -5.44 -9.91 0.75
N GLN A 124 -5.02 -10.43 -0.41
CA GLN A 124 -3.68 -10.18 -0.95
C GLN A 124 -3.49 -8.70 -1.29
N LEU A 125 -4.47 -8.05 -1.91
CA LEU A 125 -4.41 -6.63 -2.22
C LEU A 125 -4.32 -5.78 -0.95
N GLN A 126 -5.13 -6.08 0.06
CA GLN A 126 -5.12 -5.36 1.33
C GLN A 126 -3.80 -5.53 2.09
N ASN A 127 -3.37 -6.77 2.31
CA ASN A 127 -2.27 -7.08 3.22
C ASN A 127 -0.89 -6.96 2.57
N CYS A 128 -0.75 -7.33 1.29
CA CYS A 128 0.54 -7.38 0.62
C CYS A 128 0.83 -6.16 -0.27
N VAL A 129 -0.20 -5.42 -0.70
CA VAL A 129 -0.03 -4.29 -1.62
C VAL A 129 -0.36 -2.97 -0.92
N LEU A 130 -1.58 -2.81 -0.41
CA LEU A 130 -2.04 -1.57 0.20
C LEU A 130 -1.34 -1.28 1.54
N HIS A 131 -1.24 -2.27 2.43
CA HIS A 131 -0.67 -2.06 3.76
C HIS A 131 0.79 -1.55 3.74
N PRO A 132 1.73 -2.13 2.96
CA PRO A 132 3.08 -1.58 2.86
C PRO A 132 3.13 -0.14 2.35
N VAL A 133 2.30 0.21 1.36
CA VAL A 133 2.22 1.58 0.82
C VAL A 133 1.68 2.55 1.88
N ARG A 134 0.61 2.18 2.59
CA ARG A 134 0.05 2.99 3.67
C ARG A 134 1.06 3.20 4.80
N LYS A 135 1.81 2.15 5.17
CA LYS A 135 2.89 2.24 6.16
C LYS A 135 3.96 3.23 5.71
N LEU A 136 4.38 3.17 4.45
CA LEU A 136 5.36 4.10 3.89
C LEU A 136 4.87 5.55 3.95
N VAL A 137 3.63 5.82 3.50
CA VAL A 137 3.03 7.17 3.56
C VAL A 137 2.97 7.69 5.00
N ASN A 138 2.63 6.83 5.97
CA ASN A 138 2.64 7.22 7.37
C ASN A 138 4.06 7.54 7.89
N GLU A 139 5.08 6.79 7.46
CA GLU A 139 6.49 7.05 7.82
C GLU A 139 6.99 8.41 7.28
N PHE A 140 6.42 8.93 6.19
CA PHE A 140 6.77 10.27 5.69
C PHE A 140 6.44 11.40 6.67
N SER A 141 5.46 11.22 7.57
CA SER A 141 5.18 12.22 8.61
C SER A 141 6.37 12.47 9.53
N LEU A 142 7.15 11.42 9.84
CA LEU A 142 8.36 11.53 10.65
C LEU A 142 9.46 12.28 9.89
N ILE A 143 9.57 12.04 8.59
CA ILE A 143 10.56 12.71 7.71
C ILE A 143 10.25 14.21 7.62
N GLU A 144 8.98 14.58 7.48
CA GLU A 144 8.54 15.98 7.49
C GLU A 144 8.81 16.66 8.83
N GLN A 145 8.54 15.98 9.96
CA GLN A 145 8.87 16.51 11.29
C GLN A 145 10.38 16.71 11.46
N GLN A 146 11.20 15.79 10.96
CA GLN A 146 12.66 15.93 11.02
C GLN A 146 13.18 17.04 10.10
N LYS A 147 12.53 17.25 8.95
CA LYS A 147 12.81 18.36 8.03
C LYS A 147 12.53 19.70 8.70
N SER A 148 11.37 19.86 9.34
CA SER A 148 11.04 21.12 10.02
C SER A 148 12.04 21.45 11.14
N LEU A 149 12.37 20.45 11.97
CA LEU A 149 13.35 20.60 13.05
C LEU A 149 14.77 20.90 12.52
N TYR A 150 15.15 20.33 11.38
CA TYR A 150 16.42 20.61 10.73
C TYR A 150 16.52 22.08 10.31
N HIS A 151 15.49 22.61 9.63
CA HIS A 151 15.49 24.01 9.20
C HIS A 151 15.42 24.98 10.38
N GLU A 152 14.67 24.67 11.43
CA GLU A 152 14.61 25.46 12.66
C GLU A 152 16.01 25.60 13.28
N LEU A 153 16.69 24.48 13.53
CA LEU A 153 18.04 24.48 14.10
C LEU A 153 19.08 25.13 13.18
N ALA A 154 18.96 24.98 11.86
CA ALA A 154 19.84 25.65 10.90
C ALA A 154 19.69 27.17 10.98
N ASN A 155 18.44 27.67 11.02
CA ASN A 155 18.15 29.10 11.13
C ASN A 155 18.63 29.68 12.46
N ASP A 156 18.43 28.95 13.57
CA ASP A 156 18.91 29.36 14.89
C ASP A 156 20.44 29.46 14.92
N MET A 157 21.13 28.46 14.33
CA MET A 157 22.58 28.43 14.25
C MET A 157 23.13 29.59 13.40
N ASP A 158 22.56 29.82 12.22
CA ASP A 158 22.94 30.94 11.33
C ASP A 158 22.68 32.30 12.05
N GLY A 159 21.56 32.43 12.76
CA GLY A 159 21.23 33.61 13.55
C GLY A 159 22.22 33.88 14.71
N LEU A 160 22.59 32.84 15.44
CA LEU A 160 23.59 32.92 16.51
C LEU A 160 24.99 33.22 15.97
N GLN A 161 25.37 32.65 14.84
CA GLN A 161 26.63 32.94 14.16
C GLN A 161 26.71 34.41 13.72
N ILE A 162 25.62 34.96 13.17
CA ILE A 162 25.55 36.38 12.83
C ILE A 162 25.70 37.24 14.09
N ARG A 163 25.02 36.89 15.19
CA ARG A 163 25.15 37.61 16.48
C ARG A 163 26.57 37.57 17.03
N LEU A 164 27.22 36.40 16.98
CA LEU A 164 28.61 36.23 17.40
C LEU A 164 29.59 37.05 16.56
N SER A 165 29.41 37.08 15.23
CA SER A 165 30.27 37.86 14.33
C SER A 165 30.20 39.37 14.56
N ARG A 166 29.11 39.85 15.17
CA ARG A 166 28.88 41.27 15.50
C ARG A 166 29.32 41.66 16.92
N VAL A 167 29.81 40.72 17.72
CA VAL A 167 30.33 40.99 19.07
C VAL A 167 31.54 41.91 18.97
N ASN A 168 31.54 42.99 19.75
CA ASN A 168 32.64 43.92 19.86
C ASN A 168 33.58 43.52 21.01
N ARG A 169 34.87 43.83 20.90
CA ARG A 169 35.85 43.62 21.99
C ARG A 169 35.53 44.38 23.27
N LYS A 170 34.64 45.38 23.19
CA LYS A 170 34.14 46.16 24.33
C LYS A 170 32.90 45.55 25.01
N ASP A 171 32.31 44.50 24.44
CA ASP A 171 31.18 43.81 25.07
C ASP A 171 31.61 43.10 26.36
N SER A 172 30.67 42.97 27.30
CA SER A 172 30.92 42.27 28.58
C SER A 172 31.36 40.81 28.32
N PRO A 173 32.41 40.31 29.00
CA PRO A 173 32.88 38.93 28.84
C PRO A 173 31.77 37.91 29.08
N LYS A 174 30.85 38.18 30.01
CA LYS A 174 29.69 37.33 30.28
C LYS A 174 28.76 37.19 29.07
N LYS A 175 28.52 38.28 28.33
CA LYS A 175 27.68 38.27 27.12
C LYS A 175 28.32 37.46 26.00
N ILE A 176 29.65 37.50 25.89
CA ILE A 176 30.41 36.73 24.89
C ILE A 176 30.35 35.24 25.23
N GLU A 177 30.52 34.89 26.50
CA GLU A 177 30.43 33.52 27.01
C GLU A 177 29.03 32.92 26.84
N ASP A 178 27.98 33.68 27.20
CA ASP A 178 26.59 33.26 27.06
C ASP A 178 26.24 32.94 25.59
N LEU A 179 26.58 33.85 24.67
CA LEU A 179 26.35 33.66 23.22
C LEU A 179 27.16 32.49 22.65
N SER A 180 28.41 32.32 23.09
CA SER A 180 29.26 31.21 22.65
C SER A 180 28.73 29.86 23.13
N THR A 181 28.21 29.83 24.37
CA THR A 181 27.59 28.63 24.96
C THR A 181 26.29 28.28 24.25
N GLU A 182 25.43 29.28 23.98
CA GLU A 182 24.18 29.12 23.25
C GLU A 182 24.42 28.56 21.83
N TYR A 183 25.41 29.11 21.12
CA TYR A 183 25.84 28.60 19.81
C TYR A 183 26.38 27.17 19.89
N GLY A 184 27.25 26.88 20.86
CA GLY A 184 27.82 25.54 21.03
C GLY A 184 26.75 24.46 21.31
N LEU A 185 25.75 24.78 22.14
CA LEU A 185 24.63 23.89 22.43
C LEU A 185 23.75 23.66 21.18
N THR A 186 23.44 24.72 20.44
CA THR A 186 22.62 24.65 19.22
C THR A 186 23.33 23.86 18.13
N LYS A 187 24.63 24.11 17.92
CA LYS A 187 25.48 23.36 17.00
C LYS A 187 25.53 21.87 17.36
N LYS A 188 25.65 21.53 18.66
CA LYS A 188 25.61 20.13 19.13
C LYS A 188 24.26 19.46 18.86
N ARG A 189 23.14 20.17 19.00
CA ARG A 189 21.81 19.65 18.66
C ARG A 189 21.66 19.43 17.17
N PHE A 190 22.08 20.41 16.36
CA PHE A 190 22.07 20.32 14.91
C PHE A 190 22.83 19.07 14.42
N HIS A 191 24.08 18.89 14.84
CA HIS A 191 24.89 17.73 14.43
C HIS A 191 24.34 16.37 14.86
N LYS A 192 23.52 16.30 15.91
CA LYS A 192 22.83 15.05 16.26
C LYS A 192 21.65 14.74 15.35
N LEU A 193 20.98 15.78 14.85
CA LEU A 193 19.77 15.63 14.04
C LEU A 193 20.08 15.38 12.57
N VAL A 194 21.09 16.04 12.01
CA VAL A 194 21.36 15.98 10.56
C VAL A 194 21.59 14.55 10.04
N PRO A 195 22.43 13.70 10.66
CA PRO A 195 22.67 12.33 10.17
C PRO A 195 21.38 11.51 10.14
N VAL A 196 20.57 11.61 11.20
CA VAL A 196 19.30 10.89 11.35
C VAL A 196 18.28 11.35 10.29
N SER A 197 18.21 12.66 10.06
CA SER A 197 17.30 13.25 9.06
C SER A 197 17.64 12.78 7.64
N ILE A 198 18.93 12.79 7.28
CA ILE A 198 19.40 12.36 5.96
C ILE A 198 19.22 10.85 5.78
N GLU A 199 19.59 10.05 6.77
CA GLU A 199 19.46 8.60 6.74
C GLU A 199 17.99 8.18 6.53
N ASN A 200 17.05 8.78 7.25
CA ASN A 200 15.63 8.47 7.10
C ASN A 200 15.09 8.81 5.71
N ARG A 201 15.54 9.92 5.11
CA ARG A 201 15.17 10.30 3.74
C ARG A 201 15.71 9.31 2.71
N PHE A 202 16.98 8.91 2.84
CA PHE A 202 17.57 7.90 1.96
C PHE A 202 16.87 6.55 2.09
N ILE A 203 16.62 6.11 3.33
CA ILE A 203 15.89 4.88 3.62
C ILE A 203 14.49 4.92 3.00
N ALA A 204 13.79 6.05 3.02
CA ALA A 204 12.46 6.17 2.40
C ALA A 204 12.50 5.96 0.88
N VAL A 205 13.49 6.55 0.19
CA VAL A 205 13.69 6.35 -1.26
C VAL A 205 14.01 4.88 -1.57
N VAL A 206 14.86 4.23 -0.79
CA VAL A 206 15.19 2.81 -0.99
C VAL A 206 13.99 1.90 -0.66
N LYS A 207 13.24 2.22 0.40
CA LYS A 207 12.02 1.50 0.79
C LYS A 207 10.98 1.54 -0.31
N ILE A 208 10.74 2.68 -0.97
CA ILE A 208 9.75 2.72 -2.06
C ILE A 208 10.15 1.84 -3.24
N MET A 209 11.43 1.83 -3.62
CA MET A 209 11.91 0.97 -4.71
C MET A 209 11.72 -0.52 -4.34
N THR A 210 11.98 -0.87 -3.08
CA THR A 210 11.80 -2.23 -2.57
C THR A 210 10.32 -2.64 -2.55
N ILE A 211 9.43 -1.72 -2.11
CA ILE A 211 7.98 -1.94 -2.10
C ILE A 211 7.45 -2.10 -3.52
N LEU A 212 7.88 -1.27 -4.46
CA LEU A 212 7.50 -1.40 -5.88
C LEU A 212 7.96 -2.73 -6.48
N GLN A 213 9.19 -3.16 -6.19
CA GLN A 213 9.69 -4.45 -6.63
C GLN A 213 8.90 -5.62 -6.01
N TYR A 214 8.60 -5.54 -4.71
CA TYR A 214 7.80 -6.54 -4.01
C TYR A 214 6.38 -6.64 -4.60
N MET A 215 5.71 -5.51 -4.80
CA MET A 215 4.38 -5.46 -5.39
C MET A 215 4.38 -6.01 -6.82
N SER A 216 5.37 -5.66 -7.65
CA SER A 216 5.52 -6.19 -9.01
C SER A 216 5.61 -7.73 -8.99
N ASN A 217 6.44 -8.29 -8.11
CA ASN A 217 6.59 -9.74 -7.95
C ASN A 217 5.29 -10.40 -7.45
N LYS A 218 4.59 -9.78 -6.49
CA LYS A 218 3.33 -10.31 -5.95
C LYS A 218 2.18 -10.27 -6.97
N ILE A 219 2.04 -9.18 -7.71
CA ILE A 219 1.07 -9.04 -8.80
C ILE A 219 1.33 -10.12 -9.86
N ARG A 220 2.61 -10.37 -10.19
CA ARG A 220 2.98 -11.43 -11.14
C ARG A 220 2.57 -12.82 -10.65
N MET A 221 2.74 -13.13 -9.36
CA MET A 221 2.24 -14.40 -8.81
C MET A 221 0.71 -14.51 -8.86
N ILE A 222 -0.01 -13.43 -8.52
CA ILE A 222 -1.48 -13.42 -8.60
C ILE A 222 -1.95 -13.63 -10.05
N SER A 223 -1.25 -13.05 -11.03
CA SER A 223 -1.56 -13.26 -12.44
C SER A 223 -1.37 -14.70 -12.91
N VAL A 224 -0.36 -15.41 -12.36
CA VAL A 224 -0.11 -16.82 -12.71
C VAL A 224 -1.22 -17.72 -12.14
N THR A 225 -1.61 -17.52 -10.88
CA THR A 225 -2.70 -18.30 -10.26
C THR A 225 -4.05 -18.07 -10.93
N VAL A 226 -4.29 -16.87 -11.50
CA VAL A 226 -5.50 -16.62 -12.31
C VAL A 226 -5.43 -17.31 -13.68
N SER A 227 -4.25 -17.45 -14.30
CA SER A 227 -4.12 -18.17 -15.58
C SER A 227 -4.43 -19.66 -15.44
N ASP A 228 -4.03 -20.28 -14.32
CA ASP A 228 -4.37 -21.66 -13.97
C ASP A 228 -5.87 -21.85 -13.68
N CYS A 229 -6.63 -20.77 -13.44
CA CYS A 229 -8.08 -20.86 -13.28
C CYS A 229 -8.81 -21.02 -14.62
N SER A 230 -8.25 -20.51 -15.73
CA SER A 230 -8.87 -20.65 -17.06
C SER A 230 -8.99 -22.11 -17.50
N SER A 231 -8.04 -22.96 -17.07
CA SER A 231 -8.02 -24.39 -17.38
C SER A 231 -8.95 -25.22 -16.49
N VAL A 232 -9.43 -24.68 -15.37
CA VAL A 232 -10.39 -25.34 -14.45
C VAL A 232 -11.84 -25.05 -14.84
N LEU A 233 -12.07 -23.97 -15.59
CA LEU A 233 -13.39 -23.57 -16.11
C LEU A 233 -13.68 -24.11 -17.52
N SER A 234 -12.66 -24.60 -18.24
CA SER A 234 -12.77 -25.33 -19.52
C SER A 234 -13.04 -26.81 -19.30
#